data_AF-A0ABD6AHE6-F1
#
_entry.id   AF-A0ABD6AHE6-F1
#
_cell.length_a   1.000
_cell.length_b   1.000
_cell.length_c   1.000
_cell.angle_alpha   90.00
_cell.angle_beta   90.00
_cell.angle_gamma   90.00
#
_symmetry.space_group_name_H-M   'P 1'
#
loop_
_entity.id
_entity.type
_entity.pdbx_description
1 polymer ?
#
loop_
_entity_poly.entity_id
_entity_poly.type
_entity_poly.pdbx_seq_one_letter_code
_entity_poly.pdbx_strand_id
1 'polypeptide(L)' 'MPEPIVIDERELQELYSDLADATTAAATGNPNECASKAADAKERVLELHENAPTLEEIDAVND' A
#
# COMPACT_ATOMS: atom_id res chain seq x y z
N MET A 1 -17.79 3.11 -13.16
CA MET A 1 -16.44 2.49 -13.01
C MET A 1 -15.72 3.31 -11.96
N PRO A 2 -14.95 2.72 -11.04
CA PRO A 2 -14.16 3.51 -10.11
C PRO A 2 -13.16 4.39 -10.87
N GLU A 3 -12.94 5.61 -10.38
CA GLU A 3 -11.99 6.55 -10.97
C GLU A 3 -10.55 6.05 -10.75
N PRO A 4 -9.64 6.20 -11.73
CA PRO A 4 -8.25 5.86 -11.54
C PRO A 4 -7.63 6.78 -10.47
N ILE A 5 -7.03 6.18 -9.45
CA ILE A 5 -6.23 6.90 -8.45
C ILE A 5 -4.75 6.88 -8.82
N VAL A 6 -4.01 7.88 -8.35
CA VAL A 6 -2.56 7.97 -8.54
C VAL A 6 -1.87 7.78 -7.20
N ILE A 7 -0.95 6.82 -7.16
CA ILE A 7 -0.18 6.47 -5.96
C ILE A 7 1.29 6.77 -6.23
N ASP A 8 1.98 7.35 -5.25
CA ASP A 8 3.42 7.57 -5.34
C ASP A 8 4.18 6.22 -5.41
N GLU A 9 5.12 6.12 -6.35
CA GLU A 9 5.87 4.89 -6.59
C GLU A 9 6.67 4.44 -5.36
N ARG A 10 7.22 5.39 -4.58
CA ARG A 10 7.98 5.07 -3.36
C ARG A 10 7.06 4.50 -2.30
N GLU A 11 5.90 5.12 -2.07
CA GLU A 11 4.93 4.63 -1.09
C GLU A 11 4.44 3.21 -1.43
N LEU A 12 4.19 2.96 -2.73
CA LEU A 12 3.83 1.64 -3.21
C LEU A 12 4.97 0.63 -3.02
N GLN A 13 6.22 1.02 -3.29
CA GLN A 13 7.39 0.16 -3.07
C GLN A 13 7.58 -0.20 -1.60
N GLU A 14 7.39 0.75 -0.69
CA GLU A 14 7.49 0.51 0.75
C GLU A 14 6.42 -0.48 1.21
N LEU A 15 5.18 -0.32 0.76
CA LEU A 15 4.10 -1.29 1.03
C LEU A 15 4.46 -2.71 0.54
N TYR A 16 5.01 -2.84 -0.67
CA TYR A 16 5.45 -4.14 -1.18
C TYR A 16 6.58 -4.74 -0.34
N SER A 17 7.45 -3.90 0.22
CA SER A 17 8.52 -4.34 1.10
C SER A 17 7.97 -4.89 2.41
N ASP A 18 6.97 -4.23 3.01
CA ASP A 18 6.29 -4.70 4.23
C ASP A 18 5.60 -6.06 4.03
N LEU A 19 4.96 -6.25 2.86
CA LEU A 19 4.35 -7.53 2.49
C LEU A 19 5.37 -8.64 2.26
N ALA A 20 6.53 -8.32 1.67
CA ALA A 20 7.63 -9.27 1.51
C ALA A 20 8.20 -9.71 2.87
N ASP A 21 8.30 -8.76 3.80
CA ASP A 21 8.71 -9.01 5.18
C ASP A 21 7.71 -9.91 5.93
N ALA A 22 6.40 -9.66 5.78
CA ALA A 22 5.36 -10.52 6.34
C ALA A 22 5.46 -11.95 5.80
N THR A 23 5.68 -12.08 4.47
CA THR A 23 5.87 -13.38 3.81
C THR A 23 7.12 -14.09 4.31
N THR A 24 8.19 -13.36 4.56
CA THR A 24 9.43 -13.90 5.14
C THR A 24 9.20 -14.42 6.55
N ALA A 25 8.47 -13.67 7.39
CA ALA A 25 8.10 -14.12 8.73
C ALA A 25 7.25 -15.40 8.71
N ALA A 26 6.32 -15.52 7.75
CA ALA A 26 5.56 -16.75 7.56
C ALA A 26 6.48 -17.93 7.21
N ALA A 27 7.42 -17.71 6.27
CA ALA A 27 8.34 -18.74 5.80
C ALA A 27 9.33 -19.22 6.89
N THR A 28 9.69 -18.36 7.84
CA THR A 28 10.57 -18.71 8.98
C THR A 28 9.82 -19.29 10.18
N GLY A 29 8.51 -19.49 10.08
CA GLY A 29 7.70 -20.07 11.15
C GLY A 29 7.37 -19.09 12.27
N ASN A 30 7.35 -17.78 11.99
CA ASN A 30 6.91 -16.73 12.92
C ASN A 30 5.51 -16.19 12.53
N PRO A 31 4.41 -16.91 12.87
CA PRO A 31 3.06 -16.55 12.45
C PRO A 31 2.54 -15.25 13.08
N ASN A 32 3.01 -14.91 14.30
CA ASN A 32 2.60 -13.68 14.98
C ASN A 32 3.16 -12.45 14.26
N GLU A 33 4.43 -12.50 13.85
CA GLU A 33 5.05 -11.40 13.09
C GLU A 33 4.46 -11.29 11.69
N CYS A 34 4.19 -12.41 11.00
CA CYS A 34 3.46 -12.39 9.74
C CYS A 34 2.10 -11.70 9.88
N ALA A 35 1.32 -12.07 10.90
CA ALA A 35 -0.02 -11.51 11.10
C ALA A 35 0.04 -10.01 11.41
N SER A 36 0.98 -9.57 12.25
CA SER A 36 1.19 -8.15 12.57
C SER A 36 1.55 -7.36 11.33
N LYS A 37 2.61 -7.76 10.61
CA LYS A 37 3.08 -7.03 9.43
C LYS A 37 2.05 -7.01 8.29
N ALA A 38 1.30 -8.10 8.11
CA ALA A 38 0.22 -8.12 7.12
C ALA A 38 -0.96 -7.22 7.52
N ALA A 39 -1.26 -7.08 8.81
CA ALA A 39 -2.26 -6.13 9.29
C ALA A 39 -1.82 -4.68 9.06
N ASP A 40 -0.57 -4.35 9.40
CA ASP A 40 0.02 -3.02 9.18
C ASP A 40 -0.01 -2.66 7.67
N ALA A 41 0.43 -3.59 6.80
CA ALA A 41 0.38 -3.40 5.36
C ALA A 41 -1.07 -3.19 4.83
N LYS A 42 -2.06 -3.86 5.43
CA LYS A 42 -3.46 -3.67 5.06
C LYS A 42 -3.97 -2.28 5.45
N GLU A 43 -3.67 -1.81 6.66
CA GLU A 43 -4.05 -0.45 7.09
C GLU A 43 -3.44 0.59 6.16
N ARG A 44 -2.18 0.40 5.79
CA ARG A 44 -1.45 1.27 4.87
C ARG A 44 -2.02 1.29 3.44
N VAL A 45 -2.51 0.15 2.92
CA VAL A 45 -3.25 0.11 1.64
C VAL A 45 -4.52 0.95 1.69
N LEU A 46 -5.28 0.84 2.78
CA LEU A 46 -6.51 1.59 2.95
C LEU A 46 -6.22 3.10 3.03
N GLU A 47 -5.21 3.48 3.80
CA GLU A 47 -4.76 4.87 3.91
C GLU A 47 -4.29 5.44 2.55
N LEU A 48 -3.50 4.67 1.80
CA LEU A 48 -3.08 5.07 0.45
C LEU A 48 -4.28 5.24 -0.49
N HIS A 49 -5.23 4.32 -0.45
CA HIS A 49 -6.41 4.41 -1.30
C HIS A 49 -7.34 5.56 -0.91
N GLU A 50 -7.48 5.87 0.38
CA GLU A 50 -8.33 6.97 0.88
C GLU A 50 -7.73 8.35 0.60
N ASN A 51 -6.40 8.47 0.64
CA ASN A 51 -5.70 9.74 0.46
C ASN A 51 -5.18 9.97 -0.97
N ALA A 52 -5.20 8.95 -1.83
CA ALA A 52 -4.69 9.08 -3.19
C ALA A 52 -5.57 10.04 -4.01
N PRO A 53 -4.97 11.05 -4.66
CA PRO A 53 -5.71 11.87 -5.60
C PRO A 53 -6.16 11.05 -6.80
N THR A 54 -7.25 11.48 -7.43
CA THR A 54 -7.67 10.92 -8.71
C THR A 54 -6.79 11.45 -9.84
N LEU A 55 -6.73 10.73 -10.95
CA LEU A 55 -6.02 11.19 -12.14
C LEU A 55 -6.57 12.52 -12.65
N GLU A 56 -7.89 12.71 -12.58
CA GLU A 56 -8.56 13.95 -12.99
C GLU A 56 -8.16 15.15 -12.12
N GLU A 57 -8.01 14.96 -10.80
CA GLU A 57 -7.55 16.01 -9.88
C GLU A 57 -6.11 16.45 -10.18
N ILE A 58 -5.24 15.52 -10.56
CA ILE A 58 -3.86 15.86 -10.94
C ILE A 58 -3.84 16.59 -12.29
N ASP A 59 -4.59 16.11 -13.28
CA ASP A 59 -4.64 16.74 -14.61
C ASP A 59 -5.18 18.19 -14.53
N ALA A 60 -6.18 18.44 -13.67
CA ALA A 60 -6.74 19.78 -13.45
C ALA A 60 -5.77 20.80 -12.82
N VAL A 61 -4.71 20.34 -12.14
CA VAL A 61 -3.67 21.20 -11.54
C VAL A 61 -2.54 21.50 -12.53
N ASN A 62 -2.39 20.70 -13.58
CA ASN A 62 -1.29 20.81 -14.55
C ASN A 62 -1.63 21.65 -15.80
N ASP A 63 -2.89 22.10 -15.95
CA ASP A 63 -3.37 23.04 -16.98
C ASP A 63 -3.28 24.51 -16.54
#